data_AF-A0A518AKC7-F1
#
_entry.id   AF-A0A518AKC7-F1
#
_cell.length_a   1.000
_cell.length_b   1.000
_cell.length_c   1.000
_cell.angle_alpha   90.00
_cell.angle_beta   90.00
_cell.angle_gamma   90.00
#
_symmetry.space_group_name_H-M   'P 1'
#
loop_
_entity.id
_entity.type
_entity.pdbx_description
1 polymer ?
#
loop_
_entity_poly.entity_id
_entity_poly.type
_entity_poly.pdbx_seq_one_letter_code
_entity_poly.pdbx_strand_id
1 'polypeptide(L)'
;MAKIFGMDPVEPTPSMIAFFEQRTRAHIARVERCLQVMARVTPYGEQLLERAARHDASKFEPEERVAYIWLTEHHRRRKLGEAFTYPSGVEPLIESAIAHHMSHNRHHPEFHADPNDMTEVDLIEMVCDWTAMAQEFQQCGGSAREWADRTVGQRVQFNAEKSRFVYEMIALLDRELVGPTSD
;
A
#
# COMPACT_ATOMS: atom_id res chain seq x y z
N MET A 1 17.22 -12.79 -34.00
CA MET A 1 15.78 -12.44 -33.93
C MET A 1 15.00 -13.70 -33.57
N ALA A 2 15.07 -14.12 -32.31
CA ALA A 2 14.31 -15.27 -31.82
C ALA A 2 12.91 -14.79 -31.43
N LYS A 3 11.89 -15.40 -32.03
CA LYS A 3 10.49 -15.20 -31.67
C LYS A 3 10.31 -15.58 -30.20
N ILE A 4 9.98 -14.60 -29.37
CA ILE A 4 9.48 -14.82 -28.01
C ILE A 4 8.11 -15.50 -28.20
N PHE A 5 8.04 -16.79 -27.86
CA PHE A 5 6.79 -17.52 -27.87
C PHE A 5 5.82 -16.84 -26.90
N GLY A 6 4.67 -16.43 -27.42
CA GLY A 6 3.53 -15.96 -26.64
C GLY A 6 3.11 -17.06 -25.68
N MET A 7 3.35 -16.83 -24.40
CA MET A 7 2.51 -17.39 -23.37
C MET A 7 1.49 -16.30 -23.08
N ASP A 8 0.27 -16.47 -23.58
CA ASP A 8 -0.83 -15.64 -23.11
C ASP A 8 -0.84 -15.72 -21.58
N PRO A 9 -0.88 -14.58 -20.85
CA PRO A 9 -0.95 -14.62 -19.40
C PRO A 9 -2.11 -15.52 -19.01
N VAL A 10 -1.88 -16.48 -18.12
CA VAL A 10 -2.97 -17.32 -17.63
C VAL A 10 -3.99 -16.39 -16.98
N GLU A 11 -5.15 -16.29 -17.61
CA GLU A 11 -6.22 -15.40 -17.17
C GLU A 11 -6.68 -15.78 -15.76
N PRO A 12 -6.73 -14.82 -14.83
CA PRO A 12 -7.26 -15.08 -13.50
C PRO A 12 -8.72 -15.54 -13.54
N THR A 13 -9.10 -16.41 -12.62
CA THR A 13 -10.50 -16.87 -12.55
C THR A 13 -11.43 -15.74 -12.08
N PRO A 14 -12.73 -15.79 -12.40
CA PRO A 14 -13.69 -14.78 -11.92
C PRO A 14 -13.70 -14.60 -10.39
N SER A 15 -13.46 -15.66 -9.61
CA SER A 15 -13.40 -15.57 -8.15
C SER A 15 -12.13 -14.86 -7.67
N MET A 16 -10.99 -15.07 -8.33
CA MET A 16 -9.76 -14.34 -8.04
C MET A 16 -9.92 -12.84 -8.33
N ILE A 17 -10.53 -12.51 -9.48
CA ILE A 17 -10.83 -11.12 -9.86
C ILE A 17 -11.73 -10.46 -8.82
N ALA A 18 -12.84 -11.12 -8.46
CA ALA A 18 -13.78 -10.58 -7.48
C ALA A 18 -13.13 -10.38 -6.11
N PHE A 19 -12.29 -11.32 -5.66
CA PHE A 19 -11.58 -11.21 -4.39
C PHE A 19 -10.55 -10.06 -4.41
N PHE A 20 -9.78 -9.93 -5.49
CA PHE A 20 -8.86 -8.82 -5.69
C PHE A 20 -9.60 -7.48 -5.64
N GLU A 21 -10.68 -7.32 -6.40
CA GLU A 21 -11.43 -6.07 -6.44
C GLU A 21 -12.02 -5.72 -5.07
N GLN A 22 -12.60 -6.70 -4.38
CA GLN A 22 -13.13 -6.51 -3.04
C GLN A 22 -12.04 -6.08 -2.04
N ARG A 23 -10.92 -6.80 -1.99
CA ARG A 23 -9.84 -6.53 -1.04
C ARG A 23 -9.16 -5.20 -1.32
N THR A 24 -8.80 -4.94 -2.57
CA THR A 24 -8.10 -3.70 -2.98
C THR A 24 -8.97 -2.47 -2.76
N ARG A 25 -10.27 -2.52 -3.08
CA ARG A 25 -11.19 -1.41 -2.78
C ARG A 25 -11.35 -1.20 -1.27
N ALA A 26 -11.39 -2.28 -0.48
CA ALA A 26 -11.47 -2.17 0.97
C ALA A 26 -10.19 -1.56 1.58
N HIS A 27 -9.01 -1.88 1.03
CA HIS A 27 -7.75 -1.23 1.39
C HIS A 27 -7.78 0.26 1.07
N ILE A 28 -8.07 0.62 -0.18
CA ILE A 28 -8.16 2.02 -0.62
C ILE A 28 -9.14 2.80 0.26
N ALA A 29 -10.32 2.25 0.56
CA ALA A 29 -11.28 2.91 1.44
C ALA A 29 -10.78 3.12 2.89
N ARG A 30 -9.87 2.28 3.40
CA ARG A 30 -9.22 2.50 4.70
C ARG A 30 -8.19 3.62 4.61
N VAL A 31 -7.39 3.64 3.55
CA VAL A 31 -6.40 4.71 3.31
C VAL A 31 -7.10 6.05 3.12
N GLU A 32 -8.15 6.10 2.31
CA GLU A 32 -8.99 7.28 2.12
C GLU A 32 -9.53 7.81 3.46
N ARG A 33 -10.03 6.94 4.34
CA ARG A 33 -10.48 7.34 5.68
C ARG A 33 -9.36 7.96 6.50
N CYS A 34 -8.18 7.34 6.51
CA CYS A 34 -7.02 7.86 7.24
C CYS A 34 -6.58 9.21 6.68
N LEU A 35 -6.50 9.35 5.36
CA LEU A 35 -6.17 10.60 4.68
C LEU A 35 -7.21 11.69 4.94
N GLN A 36 -8.50 11.36 4.98
CA GLN A 36 -9.56 12.32 5.33
C GLN A 36 -9.45 12.82 6.78
N VAL A 37 -9.02 11.97 7.71
CA VAL A 37 -8.71 12.37 9.09
C VAL A 37 -7.52 13.33 9.09
N MET A 38 -6.40 12.92 8.47
CA MET A 38 -5.19 13.74 8.39
C MET A 38 -5.42 15.07 7.67
N ALA A 39 -6.29 15.10 6.66
CA ALA A 39 -6.65 16.30 5.93
C ALA A 39 -7.32 17.37 6.81
N ARG A 40 -7.97 16.97 7.91
CA ARG A 40 -8.63 17.90 8.85
C ARG A 40 -7.68 18.46 9.90
N VAL A 41 -6.59 17.75 10.19
CA VAL A 41 -5.70 18.06 11.34
C VAL A 41 -4.29 18.46 10.93
N THR A 42 -4.01 18.51 9.62
CA THR A 42 -2.73 18.94 9.05
C THR A 42 -2.94 20.12 8.09
N PRO A 43 -1.91 20.92 7.80
CA PRO A 43 -2.01 22.01 6.81
C PRO A 43 -2.16 21.52 5.36
N TYR A 44 -2.13 20.21 5.11
CA TYR A 44 -2.10 19.62 3.76
C TYR A 44 -3.47 19.13 3.27
N GLY A 45 -4.57 19.62 3.83
CA GLY A 45 -5.92 19.11 3.60
C GLY A 45 -6.29 18.87 2.13
N GLU A 46 -6.12 19.88 1.28
CA GLU A 46 -6.45 19.77 -0.15
C GLU A 46 -5.62 18.68 -0.86
N GLN A 47 -4.30 18.68 -0.64
CA GLN A 47 -3.40 17.70 -1.25
C GLN A 47 -3.69 16.28 -0.76
N LEU A 48 -4.03 16.10 0.53
CA LEU A 48 -4.34 14.77 1.08
C LEU A 48 -5.67 14.22 0.55
N LEU A 49 -6.69 15.07 0.37
CA LEU A 49 -7.95 14.65 -0.27
C LEU A 49 -7.74 14.30 -1.75
N GLU A 50 -6.86 15.04 -2.42
CA GLU A 50 -6.45 14.76 -3.79
C GLU A 50 -5.72 13.41 -3.89
N ARG A 51 -4.80 13.11 -2.96
CA ARG A 51 -4.12 11.81 -2.86
C ARG A 51 -5.09 10.68 -2.56
N ALA A 52 -6.04 10.89 -1.65
CA ALA A 52 -7.04 9.90 -1.29
C ALA A 52 -7.83 9.41 -2.51
N ALA A 53 -8.27 10.33 -3.37
CA ALA A 53 -9.05 10.01 -4.57
C ALA A 53 -8.30 9.18 -5.62
N ARG A 54 -6.97 9.05 -5.50
CA ARG A 54 -6.09 8.43 -6.51
C ARG A 54 -5.24 7.30 -5.95
N HIS A 55 -5.26 7.11 -4.64
CA HIS A 55 -4.40 6.18 -3.93
C HIS A 55 -4.56 4.78 -4.55
N ASP A 56 -3.44 4.20 -4.97
CA ASP A 56 -3.36 2.86 -5.58
C ASP A 56 -4.25 2.64 -6.81
N ALA A 57 -4.70 3.70 -7.50
CA ALA A 57 -5.51 3.57 -8.72
C ALA A 57 -4.80 2.75 -9.81
N SER A 58 -3.46 2.85 -9.87
CA SER A 58 -2.58 2.08 -10.76
C SER A 58 -2.78 0.56 -10.66
N LYS A 59 -3.23 0.02 -9.51
CA LYS A 59 -3.54 -1.41 -9.36
C LYS A 59 -4.67 -1.90 -10.26
N PHE A 60 -5.49 -1.00 -10.81
CA PHE A 60 -6.56 -1.34 -11.74
C PHE A 60 -6.17 -1.15 -13.21
N GLU A 61 -4.97 -0.64 -13.48
CA GLU A 61 -4.44 -0.45 -14.84
C GLU A 61 -3.77 -1.73 -15.38
N PRO A 62 -3.65 -1.89 -16.71
CA PRO A 62 -3.14 -3.11 -17.33
C PRO A 62 -1.75 -3.55 -16.85
N GLU A 63 -0.89 -2.59 -16.48
CA GLU A 63 0.48 -2.81 -16.00
C GLU A 63 0.52 -3.59 -14.67
N GLU A 64 -0.50 -3.44 -13.82
CA GLU A 64 -0.52 -4.00 -12.48
C GLU A 64 -1.63 -5.03 -12.27
N ARG A 65 -2.80 -4.83 -12.89
CA ARG A 65 -4.04 -5.50 -12.50
C ARG A 65 -3.93 -7.02 -12.49
N VAL A 66 -3.50 -7.62 -13.60
CA VAL A 66 -3.42 -9.09 -13.72
C VAL A 66 -2.42 -9.67 -12.72
N ALA A 67 -1.26 -9.03 -12.57
CA ALA A 67 -0.22 -9.46 -11.64
C ALA A 67 -0.69 -9.37 -10.18
N TYR A 68 -1.34 -8.27 -9.79
CA TYR A 68 -1.85 -8.10 -8.44
C TYR A 68 -3.04 -9.01 -8.13
N ILE A 69 -3.84 -9.43 -9.11
CA ILE A 69 -4.85 -10.49 -8.91
C ILE A 69 -4.16 -11.80 -8.50
N TRP A 70 -3.11 -12.21 -9.22
CA TRP A 70 -2.34 -13.42 -8.89
C TRP A 70 -1.66 -13.31 -7.53
N LEU A 71 -0.99 -12.19 -7.25
CA LEU A 71 -0.33 -11.94 -5.97
C LEU A 71 -1.32 -11.99 -4.80
N THR A 72 -2.48 -11.37 -4.97
CA THR A 72 -3.55 -11.35 -3.96
C THR A 72 -4.11 -12.75 -3.71
N GLU A 73 -4.30 -13.55 -4.77
CA GLU A 73 -4.71 -14.95 -4.63
C GLU A 73 -3.66 -15.79 -3.89
N HIS A 74 -2.38 -15.63 -4.21
CA HIS A 74 -1.30 -16.31 -3.50
C HIS A 74 -1.33 -15.99 -1.99
N HIS A 75 -1.50 -14.72 -1.62
CA HIS A 75 -1.64 -14.33 -0.21
C HIS A 75 -2.90 -14.92 0.43
N ARG A 76 -4.03 -14.97 -0.28
CA ARG A 76 -5.27 -15.59 0.19
C ARG A 76 -5.06 -17.08 0.48
N ARG A 77 -4.49 -17.82 -0.46
CA ARG A 77 -4.19 -19.26 -0.33
C ARG A 77 -3.24 -19.55 0.81
N ARG A 78 -2.18 -18.76 0.92
CA ARG A 78 -1.24 -18.84 2.05
C ARG A 78 -1.91 -18.62 3.40
N LYS A 79 -2.82 -17.65 3.52
CA LYS A 79 -3.58 -17.41 4.75
C LYS A 79 -4.51 -18.58 5.11
N LEU A 80 -5.00 -19.31 4.11
CA LEU A 80 -5.81 -20.52 4.28
C LEU A 80 -4.98 -21.79 4.53
N GLY A 81 -3.64 -21.70 4.49
CA GLY A 81 -2.76 -22.87 4.61
C GLY A 81 -2.78 -23.77 3.37
N GLU A 82 -3.25 -23.26 2.23
CA GLU A 82 -3.36 -24.01 0.99
C GLU A 82 -2.08 -23.86 0.16
N ALA A 83 -1.56 -24.99 -0.34
CA ALA A 83 -0.46 -24.97 -1.28
C ALA A 83 -0.88 -24.27 -2.58
N PHE A 84 -0.07 -23.34 -3.04
CA PHE A 84 -0.33 -22.59 -4.26
C PHE A 84 0.99 -22.24 -4.95
N THR A 85 1.05 -22.51 -6.24
CA THR A 85 2.17 -22.14 -7.11
C THR A 85 1.62 -21.34 -8.28
N TYR A 86 2.29 -20.25 -8.61
CA TYR A 86 1.92 -19.46 -9.78
C TYR A 86 2.03 -20.29 -11.07
N PRO A 87 1.16 -20.03 -12.06
CA PRO A 87 1.41 -20.49 -13.42
C PRO A 87 2.75 -19.97 -13.96
N SER A 88 3.34 -20.72 -14.89
CA SER A 88 4.59 -20.32 -15.54
C SER A 88 4.46 -18.92 -16.16
N GLY A 89 5.44 -18.06 -15.89
CA GLY A 89 5.50 -16.68 -16.41
C GLY A 89 4.78 -15.62 -15.56
N VAL A 90 4.00 -16.01 -14.54
CA VAL A 90 3.30 -15.04 -13.66
C VAL A 90 4.25 -14.36 -12.67
N GLU A 91 5.28 -15.05 -12.19
CA GLU A 91 6.23 -14.48 -11.22
C GLU A 91 6.98 -13.25 -11.77
N PRO A 92 7.56 -13.26 -12.99
CA PRO A 92 8.12 -12.05 -13.60
C PRO A 92 7.10 -10.91 -13.80
N LEU A 93 5.83 -11.23 -14.06
CA LEU A 93 4.78 -10.21 -14.18
C LEU A 93 4.52 -9.53 -12.83
N ILE A 94 4.53 -10.30 -11.74
CA ILE A 94 4.41 -9.78 -10.36
C ILE A 94 5.59 -8.88 -10.03
N GLU A 95 6.82 -9.29 -10.32
CA GLU A 95 8.00 -8.46 -10.10
C GLU A 95 7.91 -7.13 -10.86
N SER A 96 7.52 -7.17 -12.14
CA SER A 96 7.33 -5.97 -12.96
C SER A 96 6.23 -5.07 -12.42
N ALA A 97 5.10 -5.63 -11.98
CA ALA A 97 3.99 -4.86 -11.44
C ALA A 97 4.32 -4.22 -10.09
N ILE A 98 5.05 -4.91 -9.21
CA ILE A 98 5.53 -4.34 -7.94
C ILE A 98 6.48 -3.18 -8.23
N ALA A 99 7.42 -3.36 -9.15
CA ALA A 99 8.35 -2.29 -9.53
C ALA A 99 7.61 -1.08 -10.14
N HIS A 100 6.62 -1.33 -11.02
CA HIS A 100 5.77 -0.28 -11.55
C HIS A 100 5.03 0.47 -10.43
N HIS A 101 4.38 -0.26 -9.53
CA HIS A 101 3.62 0.32 -8.41
C HIS A 101 4.47 1.22 -7.52
N MET A 102 5.66 0.73 -7.13
CA MET A 102 6.56 1.44 -6.25
C MET A 102 7.22 2.66 -6.93
N SER A 103 7.43 2.61 -8.25
CA SER A 103 7.98 3.74 -9.02
C SER A 103 6.92 4.71 -9.55
N HIS A 104 5.63 4.36 -9.47
CA HIS A 104 4.53 5.22 -9.93
C HIS A 104 3.83 5.96 -8.79
N ASN A 105 3.78 5.39 -7.59
CA ASN A 105 3.05 5.96 -6.46
C ASN A 105 4.02 6.58 -5.43
N ARG A 106 3.95 7.90 -5.29
CA ARG A 106 4.90 8.71 -4.49
C ARG A 106 4.95 8.41 -3.00
N HIS A 107 3.94 7.75 -2.44
CA HIS A 107 3.96 7.35 -1.03
C HIS A 107 4.92 6.18 -0.76
N HIS A 108 5.40 5.49 -1.81
CA HIS A 108 6.49 4.52 -1.68
C HIS A 108 7.84 5.23 -1.69
N PRO A 109 8.74 4.92 -0.74
CA PRO A 109 10.11 5.46 -0.73
C PRO A 109 10.88 5.24 -2.04
N GLU A 110 10.62 4.13 -2.73
CA GLU A 110 11.30 3.73 -3.97
C GLU A 110 10.87 4.54 -5.20
N PHE A 111 9.82 5.35 -5.10
CA PHE A 111 9.53 6.38 -6.08
C PHE A 111 10.65 7.43 -6.14
N HIS A 112 11.32 7.68 -5.02
CA HIS A 112 12.26 8.78 -4.84
C HIS A 112 13.70 8.29 -5.03
N ALA A 113 14.56 9.17 -5.54
CA ALA A 113 15.98 8.87 -5.68
C ALA A 113 16.65 8.69 -4.31
N ASP A 114 16.24 9.50 -3.33
CA ASP A 114 16.53 9.32 -1.91
C ASP A 114 15.18 9.33 -1.14
N PRO A 115 14.91 8.37 -0.23
CA PRO A 115 13.72 8.41 0.62
C PRO A 115 13.56 9.73 1.39
N ASN A 116 14.64 10.47 1.63
CA ASN A 116 14.60 11.79 2.26
C ASN A 116 13.99 12.89 1.38
N ASP A 117 13.81 12.64 0.07
CA ASP A 117 13.15 13.56 -0.85
C ASP A 117 11.61 13.50 -0.73
N MET A 118 11.07 12.51 -0.01
CA MET A 118 9.64 12.41 0.27
C MET A 118 9.13 13.69 0.93
N THR A 119 8.09 14.28 0.35
CA THR A 119 7.42 15.44 0.95
C THR A 119 6.65 15.02 2.21
N GLU A 120 6.26 15.98 3.04
CA GLU A 120 5.40 15.70 4.20
C GLU A 120 4.07 15.05 3.77
N VAL A 121 3.51 15.43 2.62
CA VAL A 121 2.30 14.80 2.05
C VAL A 121 2.56 13.34 1.67
N ASP A 122 3.71 13.04 1.05
CA ASP A 122 4.07 11.66 0.69
C ASP A 122 4.23 10.78 1.95
N LEU A 123 4.84 11.32 3.01
CA LEU A 123 5.02 10.61 4.29
C LEU A 123 3.69 10.41 5.04
N ILE A 124 2.79 11.40 5.01
CA ILE A 124 1.45 11.25 5.60
C ILE A 124 0.66 10.16 4.85
N GLU A 125 0.72 10.14 3.52
CA GLU A 125 0.08 9.10 2.71
C GLU A 125 0.67 7.72 3.02
N MET A 126 2.00 7.59 3.14
CA MET A 126 2.68 6.35 3.54
C MET A 126 2.23 5.86 4.92
N VAL A 127 2.12 6.77 5.91
CA VAL A 127 1.61 6.43 7.25
C VAL A 127 0.17 5.95 7.18
N CYS A 128 -0.67 6.58 6.35
CA CYS A 128 -2.07 6.16 6.16
C CYS A 128 -2.16 4.77 5.51
N ASP A 129 -1.31 4.47 4.54
CA ASP A 129 -1.21 3.15 3.90
C ASP A 129 -0.81 2.05 4.90
N TRP A 130 0.25 2.29 5.68
CA TRP A 130 0.69 1.35 6.72
C TRP A 130 -0.38 1.12 7.79
N THR A 131 -1.06 2.17 8.22
CA THR A 131 -2.17 2.08 9.18
C THR A 131 -3.33 1.28 8.62
N ALA A 132 -3.71 1.52 7.36
CA ALA A 132 -4.78 0.77 6.69
C ALA A 132 -4.49 -0.73 6.60
N MET A 133 -3.23 -1.10 6.35
CA MET A 133 -2.82 -2.49 6.33
C MET A 133 -2.78 -3.12 7.73
N ALA A 134 -2.30 -2.39 8.75
CA ALA A 134 -2.36 -2.84 10.14
C ALA A 134 -3.82 -3.13 10.58
N GLN A 135 -4.75 -2.25 10.19
CA GLN A 135 -6.19 -2.45 10.37
C GLN A 135 -6.73 -3.67 9.61
N GLU A 136 -6.34 -3.87 8.35
CA GLU A 136 -6.77 -5.02 7.55
C GLU A 136 -6.34 -6.34 8.20
N PHE A 137 -5.11 -6.43 8.68
CA PHE A 137 -4.58 -7.65 9.29
C PHE A 137 -4.93 -7.80 10.77
N GLN A 138 -5.61 -6.82 11.38
CA GLN A 138 -5.93 -6.79 12.81
C GLN A 138 -4.65 -6.95 13.66
N GLN A 139 -3.57 -6.32 13.22
CA GLN A 139 -2.27 -6.35 13.88
C GLN A 139 -2.02 -5.04 14.61
N CYS A 140 -1.20 -5.07 15.66
CA CYS A 140 -0.64 -3.87 16.29
C CYS A 140 -1.72 -2.86 16.76
N GLY A 141 -2.91 -3.34 17.15
CA GLY A 141 -4.04 -2.49 17.52
C GLY A 141 -4.60 -1.61 16.39
N GLY A 142 -4.23 -1.87 15.13
CA GLY A 142 -4.58 -1.04 13.98
C GLY A 142 -3.64 0.17 13.76
N SER A 143 -2.54 0.26 14.50
CA SER A 143 -1.51 1.31 14.36
C SER A 143 -0.36 0.86 13.45
N ALA A 144 0.17 1.79 12.65
CA ALA A 144 1.39 1.59 11.86
C ALA A 144 2.68 1.52 12.69
N ARG A 145 2.63 1.73 14.02
CA ARG A 145 3.82 1.91 14.85
C ARG A 145 4.83 0.76 14.74
N GLU A 146 4.40 -0.48 14.97
CA GLU A 146 5.29 -1.65 14.91
C GLU A 146 5.82 -1.91 13.49
N TRP A 147 5.09 -1.48 12.46
CA TRP A 147 5.57 -1.53 11.08
C TRP A 147 6.69 -0.52 10.84
N ALA A 148 6.52 0.71 11.32
CA ALA A 148 7.56 1.73 11.28
C ALA A 148 8.81 1.29 12.05
N ASP A 149 8.67 0.70 13.24
CA ASP A 149 9.80 0.23 14.06
C ASP A 149 10.66 -0.83 13.34
N ARG A 150 10.06 -1.62 12.43
CA ARG A 150 10.76 -2.66 11.63
C ARG A 150 11.26 -2.16 10.27
N THR A 151 10.85 -0.97 9.85
CA THR A 151 11.08 -0.46 8.49
C THR A 151 12.00 0.75 8.50
N VAL A 152 11.72 1.74 9.34
CA VAL A 152 12.49 2.97 9.47
C VAL A 152 13.87 2.67 10.06
N GLY A 153 14.93 3.05 9.35
CA GLY A 153 16.33 2.79 9.72
C GLY A 153 16.82 1.37 9.45
N GLN A 154 15.93 0.43 9.12
CA GLN A 154 16.28 -0.94 8.74
C GLN A 154 16.20 -1.13 7.23
N ARG A 155 15.01 -0.90 6.66
CA ARG A 155 14.72 -1.06 5.23
C ARG A 155 14.73 0.28 4.50
N VAL A 156 14.20 1.32 5.14
CA VAL A 156 14.10 2.67 4.57
C VAL A 156 14.96 3.61 5.40
N GLN A 157 15.97 4.21 4.78
CA GLN A 157 16.99 5.03 5.44
C GLN A 157 16.57 6.51 5.50
N PHE A 158 15.55 6.79 6.30
CA PHE A 158 15.18 8.16 6.64
C PHE A 158 16.20 8.82 7.57
N ASN A 159 16.45 10.10 7.36
CA ASN A 159 17.21 10.94 8.27
C ASN A 159 16.40 11.18 9.57
N ALA A 160 17.02 11.84 10.55
CA ALA A 160 16.41 12.06 11.86
C ALA A 160 15.14 12.93 11.82
N GLU A 161 15.03 13.84 10.86
CA GLU A 161 13.86 14.70 10.68
C GLU A 161 12.69 13.90 10.12
N LYS A 162 12.90 13.18 9.02
CA LYS A 162 11.88 12.34 8.36
C LYS A 162 11.42 11.22 9.28
N SER A 163 12.34 10.56 9.99
CA SER A 163 12.01 9.53 10.97
C SER A 163 11.10 10.08 12.06
N ARG A 164 11.45 11.24 12.63
CA ARG A 164 10.64 11.89 13.67
C ARG A 164 9.25 12.25 13.15
N PHE A 165 9.18 12.86 11.96
CA PHE A 165 7.93 13.23 11.32
C PHE A 165 7.01 12.01 11.11
N VAL A 166 7.54 10.88 10.62
CA VAL A 166 6.76 9.63 10.47
C VAL A 166 6.15 9.19 11.81
N TYR A 167 6.94 9.13 12.88
CA TYR A 167 6.41 8.72 14.20
C TYR A 167 5.42 9.73 14.79
N GLU A 168 5.61 11.03 14.56
CA GLU A 168 4.66 12.07 14.95
C GLU A 168 3.32 11.92 14.21
N MET A 169 3.36 11.64 12.90
CA MET A 169 2.15 11.43 12.09
C MET A 169 1.43 10.13 12.47
N ILE A 170 2.15 9.06 12.82
CA ILE A 170 1.54 7.83 13.37
C ILE A 170 0.80 8.15 14.67
N ALA A 171 1.47 8.83 15.62
CA ALA A 171 0.85 9.18 16.90
C ALA A 171 -0.34 10.13 16.75
N LEU A 172 -0.27 11.06 15.80
CA LEU A 172 -1.36 11.95 15.44
C LEU A 172 -2.55 11.15 14.91
N LEU A 173 -2.36 10.34 13.87
CA LEU A 173 -3.42 9.55 13.26
C LEU A 173 -4.07 8.58 14.27
N ASP A 174 -3.27 7.89 15.09
CA ASP A 174 -3.77 6.97 16.12
C ASP A 174 -4.71 7.69 17.09
N ARG A 175 -4.33 8.88 17.56
CA ARG A 175 -5.16 9.68 18.47
C ARG A 175 -6.48 10.11 17.83
N GLU A 176 -6.44 10.55 16.57
CA GLU A 176 -7.64 11.02 15.88
C GLU A 176 -8.58 9.88 15.46
N LEU A 177 -8.07 8.66 15.24
CA LEU A 177 -8.88 7.48 14.92
C LEU A 177 -9.61 6.89 16.13
N VAL A 178 -9.06 7.04 17.34
CA VAL A 178 -9.72 6.58 18.59
C VAL A 178 -10.89 7.50 18.98
N GLY A 179 -10.90 8.75 18.50
CA GLY A 179 -11.87 9.78 18.89
C GLY A 179 -11.73 10.17 20.37
N PRO A 180 -12.34 11.28 20.82
CA PRO A 180 -12.51 11.50 22.25
C PRO A 180 -13.33 10.32 22.80
N THR A 181 -12.83 9.68 23.84
CA THR A 181 -13.66 8.78 24.65
C THR A 181 -14.89 9.58 25.05
N SER A 182 -16.07 9.15 24.61
CA SER A 182 -17.32 9.64 25.15
C SER A 182 -17.36 9.23 26.62
N ASP A 183 -16.88 10.10 27.50
CA ASP A 183 -17.17 10.07 28.93
C ASP A 183 -18.63 10.48 29.19
#